data_AF-A0A7R8WXX4-F1
#
_entry.id   AF-A0A7R8WXX4-F1
#
_cell.length_a   1.000
_cell.length_b   1.000
_cell.length_c   1.000
_cell.angle_alpha   90.00
_cell.angle_beta   90.00
_cell.angle_gamma   90.00
#
_symmetry.space_group_name_H-M   'P 1'
#
loop_
_entity.id
_entity.type
_entity.pdbx_description
1 polymer ?
#
loop_
_entity_poly.entity_id
_entity_poly.type
_entity_poly.pdbx_seq_one_letter_code
_entity_poly.pdbx_strand_id
1 'polypeptide(L)'
;RRDDWSSRRGERSDWSNRGYTPLPTPSYKLNKWMKREGDEGESRRSSRQDPDWEEEEKRLDREWYQMDAGYDDTHNPFADVSDDYVQKKEKQLEGRKTQRMSARQRQINKDIERWETNRMLRSGVVTQTQFDEDFEEQDEAKVHLLVHNITPPFLDGRIVFTKQMEPVVPLRDATSDMAVVARKGSNLV
;
A
#
# COMPACT_ATOMS: atom_id res chain seq x y z
N ARG A 1 -34.07 -43.42 31.42
CA ARG A 1 -33.64 -42.12 30.86
C ARG A 1 -32.22 -42.34 30.36
N ARG A 2 -32.02 -42.48 29.05
CA ARG A 2 -30.71 -42.72 28.43
C ARG A 2 -30.30 -41.41 27.79
N ASP A 3 -29.16 -40.87 28.18
CA ASP A 3 -28.62 -39.61 27.68
C ASP A 3 -27.78 -39.88 26.43
N ASP A 4 -28.20 -39.30 25.31
CA ASP A 4 -27.59 -39.39 23.99
C ASP A 4 -26.57 -38.24 23.84
N TRP A 5 -25.28 -38.56 23.91
CA TRP A 5 -24.19 -37.61 23.62
C TRP A 5 -23.76 -37.80 22.16
N SER A 6 -24.42 -37.10 21.25
CA SER A 6 -24.01 -37.04 19.85
C SER A 6 -22.70 -36.25 19.70
N SER A 7 -21.74 -36.89 19.04
CA SER A 7 -20.38 -36.43 18.84
C SER A 7 -20.33 -35.26 17.83
N ARG A 8 -20.15 -34.02 18.32
CA ARG A 8 -19.72 -32.91 17.45
C ARG A 8 -18.22 -33.03 17.17
N ARG A 9 -17.86 -33.69 16.07
CA ARG A 9 -16.50 -33.61 15.48
C ARG A 9 -16.27 -32.16 15.02
N GLY A 10 -15.50 -31.40 15.81
CA GLY A 10 -14.93 -30.14 15.35
C GLY A 10 -13.77 -30.41 14.41
N GLU A 11 -13.91 -30.02 13.15
CA GLU A 11 -12.79 -29.96 12.20
C GLU A 11 -11.81 -28.87 12.65
N ARG A 12 -10.73 -29.28 13.31
CA ARG A 12 -9.58 -28.42 13.58
C ARG A 12 -8.78 -28.33 12.27
N SER A 13 -8.77 -27.16 11.65
CA SER A 13 -7.98 -26.90 10.45
C SER A 13 -6.49 -26.90 10.79
N ASP A 14 -5.76 -27.90 10.31
CA ASP A 14 -4.29 -27.98 10.37
C ASP A 14 -3.67 -26.87 9.52
N TRP A 15 -3.26 -25.78 10.19
CA TRP A 15 -2.63 -24.62 9.54
C TRP A 15 -1.09 -24.69 9.50
N SER A 16 -0.48 -25.80 9.94
CA SER A 16 0.96 -25.89 10.18
C SER A 16 1.79 -26.45 9.03
N ASN A 17 1.21 -26.78 7.87
CA ASN A 17 1.94 -27.42 6.78
C ASN A 17 1.67 -26.82 5.40
N ARG A 18 2.03 -25.55 5.19
CA ARG A 18 2.10 -24.96 3.83
C ARG A 18 3.45 -24.27 3.63
N GLY A 19 4.37 -25.01 3.02
CA GLY A 19 5.61 -24.48 2.48
C GLY A 19 5.31 -23.47 1.35
N TYR A 20 5.99 -22.33 1.44
CA TYR A 20 6.48 -21.45 0.37
C TYR A 20 5.67 -21.40 -0.95
N THR A 21 4.34 -21.29 -0.86
CA THR A 21 3.48 -20.89 -1.98
C THR A 21 2.68 -19.69 -1.50
N PRO A 22 2.79 -18.51 -2.14
CA PRO A 22 1.96 -17.37 -1.78
C PRO A 22 0.49 -17.77 -1.99
N LEU A 23 -0.32 -17.58 -0.95
CA LEU A 23 -1.76 -17.80 -1.02
C LEU A 23 -2.33 -17.00 -2.22
N PRO A 24 -3.25 -17.57 -3.01
CA PRO A 24 -3.93 -16.80 -4.05
C PRO A 24 -4.63 -15.60 -3.40
N THR A 25 -4.48 -14.43 -4.01
CA THR A 25 -5.17 -13.21 -3.55
C THR A 25 -6.67 -13.49 -3.43
N PRO A 26 -7.32 -13.09 -2.33
CA PRO A 26 -8.74 -13.35 -2.12
C PRO A 26 -9.56 -12.92 -3.34
N SER A 27 -10.29 -13.87 -3.92
CA SER A 27 -11.20 -13.59 -5.03
C SER A 27 -12.28 -12.61 -4.57
N TYR A 28 -12.62 -11.64 -5.43
CA TYR A 28 -13.67 -10.65 -5.16
C TYR A 28 -15.03 -11.27 -4.77
N LYS A 29 -15.25 -12.55 -5.09
CA LYS A 29 -16.43 -13.35 -4.75
C LYS A 29 -16.57 -13.65 -3.24
N LEU A 30 -15.49 -13.51 -2.47
CA LEU A 30 -15.47 -13.74 -1.02
C LEU A 30 -15.74 -12.47 -0.22
N ASN A 31 -15.89 -11.33 -0.90
CA ASN A 31 -16.14 -10.06 -0.24
C ASN A 31 -17.56 -10.04 0.33
N LYS A 32 -17.68 -9.74 1.64
CA LYS A 32 -18.97 -9.63 2.33
C LYS A 32 -19.95 -8.65 1.66
N TRP A 33 -19.44 -7.59 1.03
CA TRP A 33 -20.25 -6.59 0.32
C TRP A 33 -20.77 -7.06 -1.05
N MET A 34 -20.21 -8.14 -1.62
CA MET A 34 -20.73 -8.78 -2.84
C MET A 34 -21.83 -9.79 -2.55
N LYS A 35 -22.10 -10.11 -1.28
CA LYS A 35 -23.19 -10.99 -0.90
C LYS A 35 -24.51 -10.22 -1.06
N ARG A 36 -25.03 -10.22 -2.29
CA ARG A 36 -26.32 -9.64 -2.65
C ARG A 36 -27.42 -10.56 -2.08
N GLU A 37 -27.70 -10.43 -0.79
CA GLU A 37 -28.94 -10.94 -0.20
C GLU A 37 -30.04 -9.92 -0.54
N GLY A 38 -31.05 -10.35 -1.31
CA GLY A 38 -32.24 -9.54 -1.59
C GLY A 38 -32.28 -8.91 -2.98
N ASP A 39 -32.27 -9.72 -4.04
CA ASP A 39 -32.86 -9.35 -5.33
C ASP A 39 -34.30 -9.88 -5.37
N GLU A 40 -35.15 -9.35 -4.49
CA GLU A 40 -36.59 -9.58 -4.52
C GLU A 40 -37.31 -8.22 -4.39
N GLY A 41 -37.64 -7.63 -5.54
CA GLY A 41 -38.87 -6.87 -5.68
C GLY A 41 -38.94 -5.45 -5.12
N GLU A 42 -38.00 -4.56 -5.45
CA GLU A 42 -38.31 -3.12 -5.38
C GLU A 42 -38.81 -2.60 -6.72
N SER A 43 -40.13 -2.38 -6.73
CA SER A 43 -40.91 -1.53 -7.63
C SER A 43 -40.11 -0.41 -8.32
N ARG A 44 -39.45 -0.73 -9.42
CA ARG A 44 -38.92 0.23 -10.39
C ARG A 44 -39.83 0.23 -11.60
N ARG A 45 -40.92 0.98 -11.53
CA ARG A 45 -41.65 1.61 -12.66
C ARG A 45 -43.01 2.13 -12.19
N SER A 46 -42.99 3.23 -11.43
CA SER A 46 -44.07 4.21 -11.50
C SER A 46 -43.43 5.58 -11.65
N SER A 47 -42.79 5.79 -12.79
CA SER A 47 -42.37 7.11 -13.24
C SER A 47 -43.34 7.53 -14.33
N ARG A 48 -44.24 8.47 -14.02
CA ARG A 48 -44.76 9.46 -14.96
C ARG A 48 -45.72 10.44 -14.26
N GLN A 49 -45.16 11.60 -13.95
CA GLN A 49 -45.83 12.90 -13.84
C GLN A 49 -46.69 13.12 -12.58
N ASP A 50 -46.06 13.25 -11.40
CA ASP A 50 -46.58 14.24 -10.45
C ASP A 50 -45.81 15.55 -10.70
N PRO A 51 -46.49 16.68 -10.95
CA PRO A 51 -45.87 18.01 -11.06
C PRO A 51 -44.97 18.36 -9.87
N ASP A 52 -45.29 17.80 -8.72
CA ASP A 52 -44.54 17.97 -7.47
C ASP A 52 -43.10 17.43 -7.59
N TRP A 53 -42.86 16.37 -8.39
CA TRP A 53 -41.50 15.85 -8.58
C TRP A 53 -40.62 16.78 -9.40
N GLU A 54 -41.16 17.42 -10.43
CA GLU A 54 -40.39 18.36 -11.27
C GLU A 54 -40.08 19.65 -10.50
N GLU A 55 -40.98 20.08 -9.61
CA GLU A 55 -40.76 21.22 -8.73
C GLU A 55 -39.77 20.90 -7.61
N GLU A 56 -39.84 19.69 -7.05
CA GLU A 56 -38.91 19.22 -6.02
C GLU A 56 -37.51 18.96 -6.58
N GLU A 57 -37.39 18.42 -7.79
CA GLU A 57 -36.11 18.29 -8.50
C GLU A 57 -35.49 19.68 -8.75
N LYS A 58 -36.26 20.64 -9.25
CA LYS A 58 -35.78 22.02 -9.43
C LYS A 58 -35.41 22.68 -8.11
N ARG A 59 -36.12 22.39 -7.02
CA ARG A 59 -35.81 22.90 -5.68
C ARG A 59 -34.47 22.35 -5.21
N LEU A 60 -34.28 21.03 -5.30
CA LEU A 60 -33.04 20.33 -4.92
C LEU A 60 -31.85 20.78 -5.77
N ASP A 61 -32.02 20.92 -7.09
CA ASP A 61 -30.98 21.44 -7.97
C ASP A 61 -30.60 22.87 -7.60
N ARG A 62 -31.58 23.71 -7.26
CA ARG A 62 -31.32 25.09 -6.82
C ARG A 62 -30.66 25.15 -5.44
N GLU A 63 -31.06 24.29 -4.52
CA GLU A 63 -30.44 24.14 -3.20
C GLU A 63 -28.99 23.67 -3.34
N TRP A 64 -28.70 22.74 -4.24
CA TRP A 64 -27.33 22.27 -4.53
C TRP A 64 -26.41 23.45 -4.90
N TYR A 65 -26.84 24.32 -5.81
CA TYR A 65 -26.04 25.50 -6.19
C TYR A 65 -26.01 26.60 -5.12
N GLN A 66 -27.01 26.68 -4.24
CA GLN A 66 -27.04 27.65 -3.14
C GLN A 66 -26.20 27.23 -1.93
N MET A 67 -25.88 25.93 -1.80
CA MET A 67 -25.08 25.37 -0.71
C MET A 67 -23.59 25.73 -0.77
N ASP A 68 -23.12 26.31 -1.89
CA ASP A 68 -21.75 26.81 -2.02
C ASP A 68 -21.46 28.02 -1.10
N ALA A 69 -22.51 28.69 -0.60
CA ALA A 69 -22.42 29.79 0.37
C ALA A 69 -22.37 29.34 1.84
N GLY A 70 -22.33 28.03 2.10
CA GLY A 70 -22.40 27.45 3.45
C GLY A 70 -23.79 26.94 3.79
N TYR A 71 -23.85 26.04 4.79
CA TYR A 71 -25.12 25.49 5.27
C TYR A 71 -25.87 26.56 6.08
N ASP A 72 -27.07 26.93 5.65
CA ASP A 72 -28.02 27.70 6.46
C ASP A 72 -28.64 26.78 7.52
N ASP A 73 -29.05 27.34 8.68
CA ASP A 73 -29.66 26.60 9.80
C ASP A 73 -30.91 25.82 9.37
N THR A 74 -31.55 26.25 8.28
CA THR A 74 -32.75 25.64 7.71
C THR A 74 -32.50 24.45 6.77
N HIS A 75 -31.30 24.34 6.17
CA HIS A 75 -30.97 23.33 5.14
C HIS A 75 -29.83 22.40 5.58
N ASN A 76 -29.44 22.40 6.85
CA ASN A 76 -28.41 21.51 7.37
C ASN A 76 -28.98 20.09 7.57
N PRO A 77 -28.51 19.06 6.84
CA PRO A 77 -28.94 17.67 7.02
C PRO A 77 -28.53 17.08 8.38
N PHE A 78 -27.76 17.83 9.18
CA PHE A 78 -27.39 17.51 10.55
C PHE A 78 -28.07 18.42 11.60
N ALA A 79 -29.07 19.23 11.24
CA ALA A 79 -29.78 20.12 12.17
C ALA A 79 -30.45 19.36 13.34
N ASP A 80 -30.87 18.11 13.12
CA ASP A 80 -31.43 17.23 14.17
C ASP A 80 -30.38 16.73 15.18
N VAL A 81 -29.09 16.94 14.89
CA VAL A 81 -28.00 16.55 15.78
C VAL A 81 -27.72 17.70 16.72
N SER A 82 -27.99 17.52 18.01
CA SER A 82 -27.72 18.57 19.00
C SER A 82 -26.23 18.95 19.02
N ASP A 83 -25.96 20.24 19.18
CA ASP A 83 -24.59 20.75 19.29
C ASP A 83 -23.79 20.04 20.40
N ASP A 84 -24.46 19.69 21.50
CA ASP A 84 -23.89 18.90 22.59
C ASP A 84 -23.43 17.51 22.14
N TYR A 85 -24.18 16.87 21.23
CA TYR A 85 -23.80 15.57 20.67
C TYR A 85 -22.59 15.70 19.74
N VAL A 86 -22.56 16.75 18.90
CA VAL A 86 -21.44 17.04 17.99
C VAL A 86 -20.16 17.27 18.80
N GLN A 87 -20.19 18.17 19.78
CA GLN A 87 -19.05 18.47 20.64
C GLN A 87 -18.57 17.23 21.41
N LYS A 88 -19.49 16.41 21.91
CA LYS A 88 -19.15 15.17 22.62
C LYS A 88 -18.51 14.14 21.69
N LYS A 89 -18.97 14.04 20.44
CA LYS A 89 -18.39 13.15 19.42
C LYS A 89 -17.04 13.62 18.93
N GLU A 90 -16.90 14.91 18.70
CA GLU A 90 -15.64 15.54 18.31
C GLU A 90 -14.58 15.35 19.40
N LYS A 91 -14.91 15.62 20.66
CA LYS A 91 -14.03 15.35 21.81
C LYS A 91 -13.64 13.87 21.94
N GLN A 92 -14.56 12.94 21.64
CA GLN A 92 -14.25 11.50 21.58
C GLN A 92 -13.32 11.16 20.42
N LEU A 93 -13.47 11.80 19.27
CA LEU A 93 -12.60 11.62 18.11
C LEU A 93 -11.21 12.20 18.36
N GLU A 94 -11.11 13.40 18.93
CA GLU A 94 -9.86 14.03 19.34
C GLU A 94 -9.10 13.17 20.35
N GLY A 95 -9.78 12.64 21.37
CA GLY A 95 -9.18 11.70 22.32
C GLY A 95 -8.69 10.39 21.67
N ARG A 96 -9.24 10.01 20.51
CA ARG A 96 -8.78 8.84 19.72
C ARG A 96 -7.63 9.19 18.77
N LYS A 97 -7.57 10.43 18.27
CA LYS A 97 -6.45 10.93 17.43
C LYS A 97 -5.12 10.86 18.16
N THR A 98 -5.12 11.03 19.49
CA THR A 98 -3.91 10.92 20.33
C THR A 98 -3.60 9.50 20.82
N GLN A 99 -4.19 8.44 20.22
CA GLN A 99 -3.83 7.09 20.59
C GLN A 99 -2.31 6.89 20.49
N ARG A 100 -1.71 6.40 21.58
CA ARG A 100 -0.26 6.23 21.70
C ARG A 100 0.18 5.11 20.76
N MET A 101 0.45 5.45 19.51
CA MET A 101 1.05 4.54 18.55
C MET A 101 2.48 4.23 19.00
N SER A 102 2.84 2.95 19.02
CA SER A 102 4.20 2.49 19.28
C SER A 102 5.18 3.19 18.34
N ALA A 103 6.39 3.50 18.82
CA ALA A 103 7.43 4.16 18.02
C ALA A 103 7.71 3.39 16.71
N ARG A 104 7.70 2.05 16.77
CA ARG A 104 7.86 1.18 15.59
C ARG A 104 6.70 1.30 14.61
N GLN A 105 5.46 1.41 15.11
CA GLN A 105 4.28 1.54 14.25
C GLN A 105 4.29 2.90 13.52
N ARG A 106 4.71 3.97 14.21
CA ARG A 106 4.88 5.28 13.57
C ARG A 106 5.92 5.26 12.45
N GLN A 107 7.05 4.57 12.66
CA GLN A 107 8.05 4.39 11.61
C GLN A 107 7.48 3.64 10.40
N ILE A 108 6.81 2.51 10.64
CA ILE A 108 6.18 1.72 9.57
C ILE A 108 5.16 2.56 8.79
N ASN A 109 4.29 3.30 9.48
CA ASN A 109 3.31 4.16 8.83
C ASN A 109 3.99 5.26 8.00
N LYS A 110 5.01 5.93 8.55
CA LYS A 110 5.78 6.96 7.84
C LYS A 110 6.47 6.40 6.59
N ASP A 111 6.96 5.17 6.65
CA ASP A 111 7.61 4.52 5.52
C ASP A 111 6.60 4.06 4.46
N ILE A 112 5.40 3.61 4.87
CA ILE A 112 4.29 3.31 3.96
C ILE A 112 3.82 4.58 3.24
N GLU A 113 3.55 5.65 3.99
CA GLU A 113 3.15 6.96 3.43
C GLU A 113 4.21 7.48 2.46
N ARG A 114 5.50 7.38 2.81
CA ARG A 114 6.60 7.75 1.89
C ARG A 114 6.64 6.88 0.64
N TRP A 115 6.31 5.59 0.74
CA TRP A 115 6.25 4.72 -0.44
C TRP A 115 5.06 5.04 -1.34
N GLU A 116 3.89 5.29 -0.76
CA GLU A 116 2.66 5.66 -1.46
C GLU A 116 2.80 7.01 -2.17
N THR A 117 3.30 8.03 -1.47
CA THR A 117 3.56 9.36 -2.03
C THR A 117 4.55 9.30 -3.19
N ASN A 118 5.68 8.60 -3.03
CA ASN A 118 6.64 8.40 -4.12
C ASN A 118 6.01 7.69 -5.34
N ARG A 119 5.10 6.73 -5.09
CA ARG A 119 4.40 6.03 -6.17
C ARG A 119 3.41 6.94 -6.89
N MET A 120 2.68 7.77 -6.15
CA MET A 120 1.74 8.76 -6.70
C MET A 120 2.44 9.87 -7.49
N LEU A 121 3.59 10.35 -6.98
CA LEU A 121 4.44 11.34 -7.64
C LEU A 121 4.98 10.78 -8.96
N ARG A 122 5.50 9.55 -8.94
CA ARG A 122 6.04 8.91 -10.14
C ARG A 122 4.96 8.54 -11.17
N SER A 123 3.75 8.21 -10.71
CA SER A 123 2.63 7.94 -11.61
C SER A 123 2.03 9.20 -12.21
N GLY A 124 2.46 10.40 -11.79
CA GLY A 124 1.97 11.68 -12.30
C GLY A 124 0.52 12.00 -11.92
N VAL A 125 -0.09 11.19 -11.04
CA VAL A 125 -1.46 11.41 -10.52
C VAL A 125 -1.47 12.57 -9.52
N VAL A 126 -0.34 12.78 -8.84
CA VAL A 126 -0.16 13.88 -7.90
C VAL A 126 0.94 14.79 -8.42
N THR A 127 0.59 16.03 -8.72
CA THR A 127 1.56 17.13 -8.80
C THR A 127 1.86 17.55 -7.36
N GLN A 128 3.12 17.51 -6.96
CA GLN A 128 3.55 17.84 -5.59
C GLN A 128 3.02 19.23 -5.19
N THR A 129 2.09 19.30 -4.23
CA THR A 129 1.48 20.56 -3.76
C THR A 129 2.05 21.07 -2.44
N GLN A 130 2.77 20.23 -1.70
CA GLN A 130 3.39 20.58 -0.42
C GLN A 130 4.83 21.01 -0.70
N PHE A 131 5.04 22.32 -0.86
CA PHE A 131 6.34 22.95 -0.70
C PHE A 131 6.57 23.03 0.82
N ASP A 132 7.63 22.40 1.34
CA ASP A 132 8.09 22.65 2.70
C ASP A 132 8.59 24.11 2.75
N GLU A 133 7.83 25.01 3.38
CA GLU A 133 8.23 26.42 3.58
C GLU A 133 9.07 26.60 4.86
N ASP A 134 9.40 25.50 5.54
CA ASP A 134 10.12 25.45 6.81
C ASP A 134 11.64 25.51 6.57
N PHE A 135 12.14 26.63 6.02
CA PHE A 135 13.57 26.86 5.79
C PHE A 135 14.36 27.29 7.06
N GLU A 136 13.74 27.25 8.25
CA GLU A 136 14.33 27.76 9.50
C GLU A 136 15.14 26.74 10.33
N GLU A 137 15.46 25.57 9.78
CA GLU A 137 16.56 24.75 10.31
C GLU A 137 17.72 24.82 9.31
N GLN A 138 18.51 25.90 9.39
CA GLN A 138 19.89 25.88 8.94
C GLN A 138 20.65 24.86 9.80
N ASP A 139 20.42 23.58 9.52
CA ASP A 139 21.30 22.51 9.94
C ASP A 139 22.65 22.81 9.29
N GLU A 140 23.56 23.36 10.08
CA GLU A 140 24.96 23.54 9.76
C GLU A 140 25.46 22.24 9.13
N ALA A 141 25.71 22.27 7.82
CA ALA A 141 25.85 21.08 6.97
C ALA A 141 27.01 20.17 7.43
N LYS A 142 26.74 19.33 8.42
CA LYS A 142 27.70 18.38 8.96
C LYS A 142 27.67 17.13 8.09
N VAL A 143 28.61 17.07 7.16
CA VAL A 143 28.78 15.93 6.25
C VAL A 143 29.33 14.73 7.03
N HIS A 144 28.45 13.80 7.43
CA HIS A 144 28.85 12.52 8.01
C HIS A 144 29.18 11.51 6.90
N LEU A 145 30.47 11.33 6.60
CA LEU A 145 30.94 10.34 5.63
C LEU A 145 30.96 8.94 6.25
N LEU A 146 30.01 8.09 5.87
CA LEU A 146 30.04 6.66 6.16
C LEU A 146 30.71 5.93 4.99
N VAL A 147 32.01 5.65 5.11
CA VAL A 147 32.74 4.84 4.12
C VAL A 147 32.55 3.36 4.45
N HIS A 148 31.56 2.73 3.83
CA HIS A 148 31.44 1.28 3.85
C HIS A 148 32.35 0.70 2.76
N ASN A 149 33.44 0.03 3.17
CA ASN A 149 34.17 -0.82 2.25
C ASN A 149 33.36 -2.11 2.04
N ILE A 150 32.47 -2.09 1.04
CA ILE A 150 31.70 -3.27 0.62
C ILE A 150 32.58 -4.08 -0.31
N THR A 151 33.50 -4.85 0.27
CA THR A 151 34.17 -5.91 -0.47
C THR A 151 33.13 -7.00 -0.69
N PRO A 152 32.74 -7.31 -1.94
CA PRO A 152 31.77 -8.34 -2.18
C PRO A 152 32.32 -9.68 -1.67
N PRO A 153 31.46 -10.61 -1.23
CA PRO A 153 31.89 -11.81 -0.49
C PRO A 153 32.83 -12.73 -1.28
N PHE A 154 32.87 -12.62 -2.62
CA PHE A 154 33.82 -13.32 -3.49
C PHE A 154 35.23 -12.70 -3.50
N LEU A 155 35.38 -11.47 -2.99
CA LEU A 155 36.65 -10.76 -2.78
C LEU A 155 37.04 -10.72 -1.28
N ASP A 156 36.14 -11.07 -0.36
CA ASP A 156 36.36 -11.02 1.11
C ASP A 156 37.27 -12.16 1.62
N GLY A 157 37.67 -13.12 0.77
CA GLY A 157 38.61 -14.20 1.12
C GLY A 157 38.14 -15.19 2.20
N ARG A 158 37.03 -14.91 2.90
CA ARG A 158 36.42 -15.76 3.92
C ARG A 158 35.73 -17.00 3.34
N ILE A 159 35.25 -16.90 2.10
CA ILE A 159 34.57 -18.00 1.40
C ILE A 159 35.23 -18.16 0.05
N VAL A 160 36.04 -19.22 -0.08
CA VAL A 160 36.69 -19.59 -1.34
C VAL A 160 35.72 -20.47 -2.12
N PHE A 161 34.95 -19.88 -3.03
CA PHE A 161 34.06 -20.62 -3.93
C PHE A 161 34.84 -21.47 -4.95
N THR A 162 36.10 -21.13 -5.21
CA THR A 162 36.94 -21.79 -6.22
C THR A 162 38.23 -22.31 -5.60
N LYS A 163 38.48 -23.62 -5.69
CA LYS A 163 39.76 -24.23 -5.28
C LYS A 163 40.96 -23.82 -6.15
N GLN A 164 40.72 -23.02 -7.19
CA GLN A 164 41.72 -22.59 -8.18
C GLN A 164 42.30 -21.25 -7.74
N MET A 165 43.46 -21.26 -7.10
CA MET A 165 44.20 -20.05 -6.69
C MET A 165 45.06 -19.48 -7.83
N GLU A 166 45.47 -20.33 -8.78
CA GLU A 166 46.25 -19.93 -9.95
C GLU A 166 45.35 -19.82 -11.18
N PRO A 167 45.57 -18.82 -12.04
CA PRO A 167 44.80 -18.67 -13.27
C PRO A 167 44.99 -19.92 -14.13
N VAL A 168 43.88 -20.58 -14.49
CA VAL A 168 43.92 -21.76 -15.36
C VAL A 168 44.41 -21.32 -16.72
N VAL A 169 45.59 -21.79 -17.10
CA VAL A 169 46.13 -21.56 -18.44
C VAL A 169 45.16 -22.21 -19.42
N PRO A 170 44.55 -21.45 -20.35
CA PRO A 170 43.57 -22.00 -21.28
C PRO A 170 44.19 -23.01 -22.27
N LEU A 171 45.52 -23.04 -22.36
CA LEU A 171 46.30 -23.83 -23.30
C LEU A 171 47.13 -24.87 -22.54
N ARG A 172 46.91 -26.15 -22.85
CA ARG A 172 47.59 -27.31 -22.23
C ARG A 172 49.10 -27.37 -22.52
N ASP A 173 49.53 -26.80 -23.65
CA ASP A 173 50.95 -26.72 -24.05
C ASP A 173 51.24 -25.34 -24.64
N ALA A 174 52.08 -24.57 -23.94
CA ALA A 174 52.45 -23.21 -24.32
C ALA A 174 53.36 -23.14 -25.56
N THR A 175 54.03 -24.23 -25.91
CA THR A 175 54.92 -24.29 -27.09
C THR A 175 54.20 -24.65 -28.38
N SER A 176 52.96 -25.15 -28.29
CA SER A 176 52.16 -25.51 -29.46
C SER A 176 51.93 -24.31 -30.38
N ASP A 177 51.96 -24.54 -31.70
CA ASP A 177 51.74 -23.49 -32.71
C ASP A 177 50.40 -22.77 -32.51
N MET A 178 49.35 -23.52 -32.14
CA MET A 178 48.04 -22.97 -31.80
C MET A 178 48.11 -21.98 -30.62
N ALA A 179 48.89 -22.29 -29.57
CA ALA A 179 49.10 -21.40 -28.42
C ALA A 179 49.90 -20.13 -28.78
N VAL A 180 50.84 -20.25 -29.71
CA VAL A 180 51.65 -19.11 -30.18
C VAL A 180 50.80 -18.18 -31.05
N VAL A 181 50.00 -18.73 -31.97
CA VAL A 181 49.11 -17.95 -32.85
C VAL A 181 48.02 -17.24 -32.05
N ALA A 182 47.37 -17.93 -31.10
CA ALA A 182 46.36 -17.32 -30.24
C ALA A 182 46.89 -16.12 -29.42
N ARG A 183 48.15 -16.20 -28.95
CA ARG A 183 48.83 -15.09 -28.26
C ARG A 183 49.22 -13.94 -29.17
N LYS A 184 49.64 -14.22 -30.40
CA LYS A 184 50.06 -13.20 -31.37
C LYS A 184 48.87 -12.44 -31.96
N GLY A 185 47.69 -13.05 -32.01
CA GLY A 185 46.50 -12.48 -32.63
C GLY A 185 46.62 -12.36 -34.15
N SER A 186 45.54 -11.96 -34.82
CA SER A 186 45.55 -11.67 -36.26
C SER A 186 45.60 -10.16 -36.51
N ASN A 187 46.52 -9.71 -37.37
CA ASN A 187 46.69 -8.31 -37.79
C ASN A 187 45.57 -7.78 -38.72
N LEU A 188 44.39 -8.39 -38.71
CA LEU A 188 43.27 -7.96 -39.54
C LEU A 188 42.67 -6.68 -38.94
N VAL A 189 42.91 -5.56 -39.61
CA VAL A 189 42.21 -4.28 -39.46
C VAL A 189 41.33 -4.10 -40.69
#